data_AF-A0ABD5DEE2-F1
#
_entry.id   AF-A0ABD5DEE2-F1
#
_cell.length_a   1.000
_cell.length_b   1.000
_cell.length_c   1.000
_cell.angle_alpha   90.00
_cell.angle_beta   90.00
_cell.angle_gamma   90.00
#
_symmetry.space_group_name_H-M   'P 1'
#
loop_
_entity.id
_entity.type
_entity.pdbx_description
1 polymer ?
#
loop_
_entity_poly.entity_id
_entity_poly.type
_entity_poly.pdbx_seq_one_letter_code
_entity_poly.pdbx_strand_id
1 'polypeptide(L)'
;RARSGSIKSPIWRSGGVTFAARPQDHSQKVNKKMYRGALKSILSELVRQDRLIVVEKFSVEAPKTKLLAQKLKDMALEDVLIITGELDENLFLAA
;
A
#
# COMPACT_ATOMS: atom_id res chain seq x y z
N ARG A 1 -22.10 31.13 42.51
CA ARG A 1 -21.05 30.61 41.59
C ARG A 1 -21.10 29.08 41.62
N ALA A 2 -21.03 28.39 40.48
CA ALA A 2 -20.97 26.93 40.45
C ALA A 2 -19.69 26.41 41.13
N ARG A 3 -19.76 25.23 41.74
CA ARG A 3 -18.61 24.61 42.45
C ARG A 3 -17.61 24.06 41.42
N SER A 4 -16.35 24.49 41.50
CA SER A 4 -15.26 24.02 40.63
C SER A 4 -14.00 23.79 41.47
N GLY A 5 -13.36 22.63 41.27
CA GLY A 5 -12.17 22.24 42.03
C GLY A 5 -10.83 22.50 41.32
N SER A 6 -10.83 22.77 40.01
CA SER A 6 -9.59 23.01 39.24
C SER A 6 -9.85 23.83 37.98
N ILE A 7 -8.95 24.77 37.68
CA ILE A 7 -8.95 25.53 36.42
C ILE A 7 -8.54 24.68 35.20
N LYS A 8 -7.90 23.53 35.42
CA LYS A 8 -7.51 22.58 34.36
C LYS A 8 -8.60 21.54 34.06
N SER A 9 -9.78 21.64 34.70
CA SER A 9 -10.88 20.71 34.44
C SER A 9 -11.30 20.75 32.95
N PRO A 10 -11.63 19.61 32.34
CA PRO A 10 -12.05 19.54 30.93
C PRO A 10 -13.33 20.31 30.60
N ILE A 11 -14.06 20.79 31.61
CA ILE A 11 -15.22 21.67 31.45
C ILE A 11 -14.79 23.09 31.07
N TRP A 12 -13.58 23.51 31.46
CA TRP A 12 -13.07 24.85 31.18
C TRP A 12 -12.40 24.93 29.81
N ARG A 13 -12.48 26.11 29.20
CA ARG A 13 -11.70 26.45 28.01
C ARG A 13 -10.20 26.34 28.34
N SER A 14 -9.45 25.63 27.51
CA SER A 14 -8.02 25.30 27.73
C SER A 14 -7.75 24.35 28.91
N GLY A 15 -8.78 23.70 29.46
CA GLY A 15 -8.63 22.58 30.37
C GLY A 15 -8.16 21.29 29.67
N GLY A 16 -8.05 20.19 30.42
CA GLY A 16 -7.70 18.89 29.84
C GLY A 16 -8.74 18.36 28.84
N VAL A 17 -8.41 17.28 28.13
CA VAL A 17 -9.34 16.59 27.22
C VAL A 17 -9.88 15.34 27.93
N THR A 18 -11.21 15.18 28.02
CA THR A 18 -11.86 14.09 28.77
C THR A 18 -11.46 12.69 28.28
N PHE A 19 -11.45 12.50 26.96
CA PHE A 19 -11.06 11.25 26.31
C PHE A 19 -9.90 11.51 25.36
N ALA A 20 -8.74 11.88 25.91
CA ALA A 20 -7.54 12.10 25.13
C ALA A 20 -7.15 10.80 24.38
N ALA A 21 -6.99 10.90 23.06
CA ALA A 21 -6.51 9.80 22.25
C ALA A 21 -5.13 9.35 22.72
N ARG A 22 -4.86 8.06 22.58
CA ARG A 22 -3.55 7.44 22.83
C ARG A 22 -3.16 6.65 21.60
N PRO A 23 -1.85 6.43 21.36
CA PRO A 23 -1.42 5.51 20.32
C PRO A 23 -2.09 4.14 20.50
N GLN A 24 -2.66 3.60 19.42
CA GLN A 24 -3.36 2.32 19.40
C GLN A 24 -2.89 1.50 18.19
N ASP A 25 -2.92 0.18 18.34
CA ASP A 25 -2.78 -0.75 17.22
C ASP A 25 -4.16 -1.07 16.65
N HIS A 26 -4.33 -0.89 15.35
CA HIS A 26 -5.54 -1.19 14.60
C HIS A 26 -5.38 -2.42 13.69
N SER A 27 -4.32 -3.21 13.87
CA SER A 27 -4.09 -4.45 13.15
C SER A 27 -5.24 -5.45 13.39
N GLN A 28 -5.68 -6.11 12.32
CA GLN A 28 -6.76 -7.10 12.39
C GLN A 28 -6.32 -8.41 11.74
N LYS A 29 -6.66 -9.52 12.39
CA LYS A 29 -6.37 -10.85 11.86
C LYS A 29 -7.35 -11.19 10.75
N VAL A 30 -6.83 -11.44 9.56
CA VAL A 30 -7.57 -12.05 8.45
C VAL A 30 -7.28 -13.56 8.40
N ASN A 31 -8.32 -14.38 8.29
CA ASN A 31 -8.14 -15.83 8.18
C ASN A 31 -7.42 -16.21 6.88
N LYS A 32 -6.52 -17.19 6.96
CA LYS A 32 -5.71 -17.64 5.80
C LYS A 32 -6.57 -18.04 4.58
N LYS A 33 -7.71 -18.69 4.81
CA LYS A 33 -8.65 -19.08 3.73
C LYS A 33 -9.33 -17.86 3.09
N MET A 34 -9.70 -16.86 3.87
CA MET A 34 -10.30 -15.62 3.37
C MET A 34 -9.29 -14.83 2.52
N TYR A 35 -8.06 -14.67 3.02
CA TYR A 35 -6.99 -13.98 2.29
C TYR A 35 -6.71 -14.65 0.94
N ARG A 36 -6.55 -15.98 0.92
CA ARG A 36 -6.36 -16.74 -0.33
C ARG A 36 -7.55 -16.64 -1.27
N GLY A 37 -8.77 -16.60 -0.75
CA GLY A 37 -9.98 -16.39 -1.54
C GLY A 37 -9.99 -15.02 -2.22
N ALA A 38 -9.70 -13.97 -1.46
CA ALA A 38 -9.66 -12.60 -1.97
C ALA A 38 -8.62 -12.42 -3.10
N LEU A 39 -7.40 -12.96 -2.92
CA LEU A 39 -6.36 -12.89 -3.96
C LEU A 39 -6.79 -13.56 -5.26
N LYS A 40 -7.43 -14.74 -5.19
CA LYS A 40 -7.93 -15.44 -6.38
C LYS A 40 -9.00 -14.62 -7.10
N SER A 41 -9.93 -14.02 -6.34
CA SER A 41 -10.96 -13.17 -6.91
C SER A 41 -10.37 -11.94 -7.60
N ILE A 42 -9.41 -11.25 -6.97
CA ILE A 42 -8.75 -10.07 -7.55
C ILE A 42 -8.02 -10.44 -8.84
N LEU A 43 -7.23 -11.51 -8.86
CA LEU A 43 -6.52 -11.96 -10.06
C LEU A 43 -7.50 -12.36 -11.18
N SER A 44 -8.63 -13.00 -10.83
CA SER A 44 -9.66 -13.32 -11.81
C SER A 44 -10.31 -12.08 -12.43
N GLU A 45 -10.53 -11.02 -11.64
CA GLU A 45 -11.03 -9.74 -12.15
C GLU A 45 -10.02 -9.05 -13.06
N LEU A 46 -8.73 -9.04 -12.68
CA LEU A 46 -7.67 -8.45 -13.51
C LEU A 46 -7.57 -9.13 -14.88
N VAL A 47 -7.74 -10.45 -14.94
CA VAL A 47 -7.80 -11.19 -16.21
C VAL A 47 -9.04 -10.78 -17.03
N ARG A 48 -10.22 -10.68 -16.40
CA ARG A 48 -11.46 -10.33 -17.11
C ARG A 48 -11.43 -8.91 -17.70
N GLN A 49 -10.69 -8.01 -17.07
CA GLN A 49 -10.54 -6.63 -17.51
C GLN A 49 -9.34 -6.43 -18.46
N ASP A 50 -8.66 -7.50 -18.88
CA ASP A 50 -7.43 -7.45 -19.69
C ASP A 50 -6.31 -6.59 -19.05
N ARG A 51 -6.26 -6.56 -17.70
CA ARG A 51 -5.28 -5.79 -16.91
C ARG A 51 -4.10 -6.62 -16.41
N LEU A 52 -4.14 -7.94 -16.59
CA LEU A 52 -3.03 -8.82 -16.25
C LEU A 52 -2.25 -9.16 -17.52
N ILE A 53 -1.00 -8.71 -17.58
CA ILE A 53 -0.09 -8.98 -18.70
C ILE A 53 0.97 -9.98 -18.23
N VAL A 54 1.07 -11.11 -18.93
CA VAL A 54 2.07 -12.15 -18.66
C VAL A 54 3.18 -12.03 -19.69
N VAL A 55 4.42 -11.96 -19.22
CA VAL A 55 5.63 -11.92 -20.04
C VAL A 55 6.54 -13.07 -19.64
N GLU A 56 7.29 -13.63 -20.60
CA GLU A 56 8.21 -14.74 -20.32
C GLU A 56 9.36 -14.34 -19.38
N LYS A 57 9.95 -13.17 -19.62
CA LYS A 57 11.04 -12.63 -18.80
C LYS A 57 11.01 -11.11 -18.78
N PHE A 58 11.14 -10.52 -17.59
CA PHE A 58 11.24 -9.09 -17.39
C PHE A 58 12.52 -8.74 -16.63
N SER A 59 13.56 -8.31 -17.34
CA SER A 59 14.84 -7.84 -16.76
C SER A 59 15.31 -6.52 -17.41
N VAL A 60 16.17 -5.79 -16.72
CA VAL A 60 16.84 -4.58 -17.21
C VAL A 60 18.35 -4.83 -17.24
N GLU A 61 19.02 -4.44 -18.33
CA GLU A 61 20.45 -4.72 -18.52
C GLU A 61 21.37 -3.94 -17.57
N ALA A 62 20.93 -2.76 -17.13
CA ALA A 62 21.65 -1.89 -16.23
C ALA A 62 20.66 -1.17 -15.30
N PRO A 63 21.07 -0.75 -14.09
CA PRO A 63 20.21 -0.06 -13.13
C PRO A 63 19.97 1.39 -13.57
N LYS A 64 19.20 1.58 -14.64
CA LYS A 64 18.87 2.89 -15.23
C LYS A 64 17.36 3.02 -15.43
N THR A 65 16.76 3.97 -14.73
CA THR A 65 15.32 4.30 -14.81
C THR A 65 14.86 4.60 -16.24
N LYS A 66 15.71 5.24 -17.05
CA LYS A 66 15.41 5.52 -18.47
C LYS A 66 15.18 4.25 -19.30
N LEU A 67 15.95 3.18 -19.04
CA LEU A 67 15.80 1.92 -19.76
C LEU A 67 14.49 1.23 -19.38
N LEU A 68 14.14 1.25 -18.09
CA LEU A 68 12.87 0.72 -17.60
C LEU A 68 11.69 1.50 -18.18
N ALA A 69 11.72 2.82 -18.12
CA ALA A 69 10.66 3.68 -18.65
C ALA A 69 10.47 3.50 -20.17
N GLN A 70 11.56 3.35 -20.93
CA GLN A 70 11.46 3.05 -22.36
C GLN A 70 10.78 1.70 -22.60
N LYS A 71 11.20 0.65 -21.87
CA LYS A 71 10.62 -0.69 -22.00
C LYS A 71 9.12 -0.72 -21.66
N LEU A 72 8.70 0.00 -20.62
CA LEU A 72 7.29 0.15 -20.28
C LEU A 72 6.51 0.93 -21.35
N LYS A 73 7.11 1.98 -21.91
CA LYS A 73 6.51 2.77 -22.99
C LYS A 73 6.34 1.97 -24.27
N ASP A 74 7.30 1.10 -24.60
CA ASP A 74 7.21 0.17 -25.74
C ASP A 74 6.05 -0.82 -25.56
N MET A 75 5.68 -1.13 -24.32
CA MET A 75 4.51 -1.95 -23.96
C MET A 75 3.22 -1.13 -23.78
N ALA A 76 3.26 0.19 -23.99
CA ALA A 76 2.17 1.14 -23.73
C ALA A 76 1.63 1.10 -22.28
N LEU A 77 2.55 0.94 -21.32
CA LEU A 77 2.26 0.88 -19.88
C LEU A 77 2.81 2.11 -19.15
N GLU A 78 2.01 2.69 -18.25
CA GLU A 78 2.38 3.90 -17.51
C GLU A 78 2.39 3.67 -15.98
N ASP A 79 1.28 3.19 -15.41
CA ASP A 79 1.15 2.91 -13.98
C ASP A 79 0.93 1.40 -13.75
N VAL A 80 2.00 0.70 -13.39
CA VAL A 80 2.00 -0.77 -13.32
C VAL A 80 2.70 -1.31 -12.08
N LEU A 81 2.18 -2.43 -11.59
CA LEU A 81 2.84 -3.26 -10.58
C LEU A 81 3.60 -4.39 -11.28
N ILE A 82 4.92 -4.41 -11.10
CA ILE A 82 5.79 -5.48 -11.63
C ILE A 82 5.89 -6.58 -10.57
N ILE A 83 5.52 -7.80 -10.95
CA ILE A 83 5.58 -8.99 -10.08
C ILE A 83 6.57 -9.98 -10.69
N THR A 84 7.67 -10.26 -9.98
CA THR A 84 8.68 -11.25 -10.39
C THR A 84 8.82 -12.35 -9.34
N GLY A 85 9.26 -13.54 -9.78
CA GLY A 85 9.54 -14.65 -8.86
C GLY A 85 10.80 -14.42 -8.03
N GLU A 86 11.80 -13.75 -8.61
CA GLU A 86 13.04 -13.33 -7.97
C GLU A 86 13.29 -11.85 -8.24
N LEU A 87 13.87 -11.15 -7.26
CA LEU A 87 14.23 -9.74 -7.37
C LEU A 87 15.62 -9.63 -8.03
N ASP A 88 15.65 -9.14 -9.27
CA ASP A 88 16.87 -8.76 -9.96
C ASP A 88 17.36 -7.38 -9.46
N GLU A 89 18.63 -7.24 -9.09
CA GLU A 89 19.18 -6.01 -8.52
C GLU A 89 19.07 -4.82 -9.49
N ASN A 90 19.32 -5.06 -10.78
CA ASN A 90 19.22 -4.02 -11.80
C ASN A 90 17.78 -3.52 -11.96
N LEU A 91 16.82 -4.45 -11.97
CA LEU A 91 15.40 -4.12 -12.00
C LEU A 91 14.96 -3.37 -10.73
N PHE A 92 15.40 -3.80 -9.55
CA PHE A 92 15.05 -3.18 -8.28
C PHE A 92 15.57 -1.74 -8.17
N LEU A 93 16.80 -1.48 -8.61
CA LEU A 93 17.40 -0.15 -8.58
C LEU A 93 16.90 0.78 -9.69
N ALA A 94 16.35 0.22 -10.77
CA ALA A 94 15.80 0.99 -11.89
C ALA A 94 14.33 1.36 -11.73
N ALA A 95 13.60 0.68 -10.83
CA ALA A 95 12.17 0.86 -10.59
C ALA A 95 11.84 2.09 -9.73
#